data_AF-A0A2T2PXL0-F1
#
_entry.id   AF-A0A2T2PXL0-F1
#
_cell.length_a   1.000
_cell.length_b   1.000
_cell.length_c   1.000
_cell.angle_alpha   90.00
_cell.angle_beta   90.00
_cell.angle_gamma   90.00
#
_symmetry.space_group_name_H-M   'P 1'
#
loop_
_entity.id
_entity.type
_entity.pdbx_description
1 polymer ?
#
loop_
_entity_poly.entity_id
_entity_poly.type
_entity_poly.pdbx_seq_one_letter_code
_entity_poly.pdbx_strand_id
1 'polypeptide(L)'
;MSPILQWFFRNRKTGEITIAQAPNLVLWVVIVAGVLHWIWPWPGTSATVLDIVFRAGLVVWALDEIFRGVNPWRRCLGGAVLIYEFAILL
;
A
#
# COMPACT_ATOMS: atom_id res chain seq x y z
N MET A 1 -16.86 19.49 12.40
CA MET A 1 -15.56 18.98 11.90
C MET A 1 -14.93 20.07 11.04
N SER A 2 -13.62 20.27 11.12
CA SER A 2 -12.91 21.26 10.30
C SER A 2 -13.13 20.97 8.80
N PRO A 3 -13.40 21.99 7.96
CA PRO A 3 -13.50 21.83 6.50
C PRO A 3 -12.28 21.15 5.88
N ILE A 4 -11.09 21.38 6.45
CA ILE A 4 -9.83 20.79 6.00
C ILE A 4 -9.82 19.28 6.24
N LEU A 5 -10.26 18.84 7.43
CA LEU A 5 -10.34 17.42 7.77
C LEU A 5 -11.36 16.70 6.89
N GLN A 6 -12.50 17.32 6.63
CA GLN A 6 -13.47 16.78 5.68
C GLN A 6 -12.88 16.66 4.28
N TRP A 7 -12.20 17.70 3.78
CA TRP A 7 -11.52 17.63 2.48
C TRP A 7 -10.47 16.51 2.43
N PHE A 8 -9.71 16.31 3.51
CA PHE A 8 -8.61 15.36 3.57
C PHE A 8 -9.08 13.89 3.56
N PHE A 9 -10.18 13.57 4.24
CA PHE A 9 -10.70 12.20 4.33
C PHE A 9 -11.89 11.89 3.42
N ARG A 10 -12.55 12.91 2.85
CA ARG A 10 -13.73 12.69 2.00
C ARG A 10 -13.35 12.00 0.69
N ASN A 11 -14.00 10.88 0.42
CA ASN A 11 -13.92 10.14 -0.82
C ASN A 11 -14.46 10.97 -1.99
N ARG A 12 -13.67 11.12 -3.06
CA ARG A 12 -14.06 11.90 -4.24
C ARG A 12 -15.11 11.21 -5.12
N LYS A 13 -15.37 9.92 -4.92
CA LYS A 13 -16.38 9.14 -5.66
C LYS A 13 -17.72 9.07 -4.93
N THR A 14 -17.71 8.81 -3.62
CA THR A 14 -18.95 8.59 -2.83
C THR A 14 -19.37 9.80 -2.00
N GLY A 15 -18.45 10.73 -1.70
CA GLY A 15 -18.71 11.85 -0.79
C GLY A 15 -18.69 11.50 0.70
N GLU A 16 -18.45 10.24 1.04
CA GLU A 16 -18.33 9.75 2.42
C GLU A 16 -16.91 9.92 2.96
N ILE A 17 -16.72 9.76 4.27
CA ILE A 17 -15.40 9.77 4.89
C ILE A 17 -14.76 8.39 4.73
N THR A 18 -13.56 8.32 4.15
CA THR A 18 -12.83 7.06 3.95
C THR A 18 -11.43 7.16 4.57
N ILE A 19 -11.22 6.44 5.67
CA ILE A 19 -9.91 6.29 6.31
C ILE A 19 -9.23 5.00 5.85
N ALA A 20 -9.98 3.91 5.84
CA ALA A 20 -9.57 2.60 5.34
C ALA A 20 -10.55 2.13 4.27
N GLN A 21 -10.04 1.33 3.34
CA GLN A 21 -10.83 0.66 2.31
C GLN A 21 -10.36 -0.78 2.19
N ALA A 22 -11.19 -1.63 1.60
CA ALA A 22 -10.80 -3.00 1.30
C ALA A 22 -9.53 -3.02 0.42
N PRO A 23 -8.66 -4.03 0.56
CA PRO A 23 -7.48 -4.15 -0.27
C PRO A 23 -7.86 -4.30 -1.75
N ASN A 24 -7.13 -3.62 -2.62
CA ASN A 24 -7.18 -3.90 -4.06
C ASN A 24 -6.36 -5.17 -4.37
N LEU A 25 -6.42 -5.64 -5.62
CA LEU A 25 -5.74 -6.87 -6.04
C LEU A 25 -4.23 -6.84 -5.72
N VAL A 26 -3.56 -5.71 -5.97
CA VAL A 26 -2.12 -5.57 -5.72
C VAL A 26 -1.81 -5.71 -4.23
N LEU A 27 -2.60 -5.06 -3.38
CA LEU A 27 -2.41 -5.16 -1.92
C LEU A 27 -2.70 -6.58 -1.42
N TRP A 28 -3.66 -7.29 -2.01
CA TRP A 28 -3.87 -8.72 -1.71
C TRP A 28 -2.65 -9.57 -2.05
N VAL A 29 -2.00 -9.34 -3.20
CA VAL A 29 -0.76 -10.04 -3.56
C VAL A 29 0.34 -9.78 -2.52
N VAL A 30 0.51 -8.52 -2.11
CA VAL A 30 1.48 -8.16 -1.06
C VAL A 30 1.17 -8.85 0.27
N ILE A 31 -0.11 -8.81 0.70
CA ILE A 31 -0.53 -9.46 1.95
C ILE A 31 -0.24 -10.96 1.90
N VAL A 32 -0.62 -11.63 0.81
CA VAL A 32 -0.37 -13.07 0.64
C VAL A 32 1.13 -13.36 0.62
N ALA A 33 1.93 -12.58 -0.10
CA ALA A 33 3.38 -12.76 -0.14
C ALA A 33 4.02 -12.59 1.25
N GLY A 34 3.61 -11.57 2.00
CA GLY A 34 4.09 -11.33 3.37
C GLY A 34 3.68 -12.43 4.34
N VAL A 35 2.42 -12.89 4.27
CA VAL A 35 1.93 -14.00 5.10
C VAL A 35 2.69 -15.28 4.78
N LEU A 36 2.89 -15.61 3.49
CA LEU A 36 3.66 -16.78 3.08
C LEU A 36 5.11 -16.72 3.55
N HIS A 37 5.71 -15.53 3.53
CA HIS A 37 7.08 -15.33 4.01
C HIS A 37 7.16 -15.50 5.53
N TRP A 38 6.13 -15.08 6.27
CA TRP A 38 6.09 -15.15 7.72
C TRP A 38 5.85 -16.56 8.27
N ILE A 39 4.96 -17.33 7.64
CA ILE A 39 4.59 -18.67 8.14
C ILE A 39 5.58 -19.77 7.73
N TRP A 40 6.39 -19.53 6.69
CA TRP A 40 7.22 -20.56 6.09
C TRP A 40 8.67 -20.08 5.91
N PRO A 41 9.66 -20.78 6.50
CA PRO A 41 11.07 -20.49 6.25
C PRO A 41 11.46 -21.06 4.88
N TRP A 42 11.32 -20.23 3.85
CA TRP A 42 11.69 -20.58 2.48
C TRP A 42 13.22 -20.64 2.33
N PRO A 43 13.80 -21.69 1.72
CA PRO A 43 15.23 -21.76 1.47
C PRO A 43 15.63 -21.02 0.18
N GLY A 44 16.78 -20.33 0.21
CA GLY A 44 17.46 -19.82 -0.98
C GLY A 44 16.58 -18.97 -1.91
N THR A 45 16.55 -19.33 -3.20
CA THR A 45 15.95 -18.53 -4.27
C THR A 45 14.46 -18.24 -4.07
N SER A 46 13.67 -19.16 -3.48
CA SER A 46 12.23 -18.93 -3.29
C SER A 46 11.94 -17.83 -2.27
N ALA A 47 12.77 -17.70 -1.23
CA ALA A 47 12.66 -16.59 -0.28
C ALA A 47 12.93 -15.25 -0.98
N THR A 48 13.95 -15.20 -1.83
CA THR A 48 14.30 -14.01 -2.60
C THR A 48 13.21 -13.61 -3.58
N VAL A 49 12.63 -14.57 -4.30
CA VAL A 49 11.51 -14.29 -5.22
C VAL A 49 10.31 -13.73 -4.46
N LEU A 50 10.00 -14.29 -3.29
CA LEU A 50 8.87 -13.85 -2.47
C LEU A 50 9.09 -12.43 -1.92
N ASP A 51 10.31 -12.11 -1.48
CA ASP A 51 10.69 -10.77 -1.02
C ASP A 51 10.62 -9.74 -2.17
N ILE A 52 11.09 -10.11 -3.36
CA ILE A 52 10.96 -9.25 -4.56
C ILE A 52 9.49 -8.99 -4.88
N VAL A 53 8.64 -10.02 -4.87
CA VAL A 53 7.20 -9.87 -5.14
C VAL A 53 6.54 -8.98 -4.09
N PHE A 54 6.89 -9.16 -2.80
CA PHE A 54 6.37 -8.34 -1.71
C PHE A 54 6.75 -6.87 -1.88
N ARG A 55 8.04 -6.56 -2.06
CA ARG A 55 8.56 -5.20 -2.18
C ARG A 55 8.10 -4.51 -3.45
N ALA A 56 8.23 -5.19 -4.60
CA ALA A 56 7.77 -4.64 -5.88
C ALA A 56 6.25 -4.40 -5.86
N GLY A 57 5.50 -5.31 -5.23
CA GLY A 57 4.06 -5.14 -5.01
C GLY A 57 3.74 -3.90 -4.16
N LEU A 58 4.49 -3.66 -3.09
CA LEU A 58 4.33 -2.45 -2.26
C LEU A 58 4.63 -1.17 -3.05
N VAL A 59 5.69 -1.16 -3.85
CA VAL A 59 6.03 -0.02 -4.72
C VAL A 59 4.91 0.24 -5.73
N VAL A 60 4.42 -0.80 -6.42
CA VAL A 60 3.33 -0.66 -7.40
C VAL A 60 2.05 -0.17 -6.73
N TRP A 61 1.71 -0.72 -5.57
CA TRP A 61 0.54 -0.30 -4.80
C TRP A 61 0.65 1.15 -4.34
N ALA A 62 1.82 1.54 -3.83
CA ALA A 62 2.09 2.89 -3.36
C ALA A 62 1.93 3.92 -4.49
N LEU A 63 2.47 3.62 -5.68
CA LEU A 63 2.29 4.46 -6.86
C LEU A 63 0.82 4.56 -7.28
N ASP A 64 0.08 3.44 -7.29
CA ASP A 64 -1.35 3.45 -7.60
C ASP A 64 -2.14 4.32 -6.62
N GLU A 65 -1.84 4.26 -5.31
CA GLU A 65 -2.48 5.14 -4.32
C GLU A 65 -2.09 6.62 -4.47
N ILE A 66 -0.86 6.94 -4.82
CA ILE A 66 -0.43 8.33 -5.08
C ILE A 66 -1.23 8.94 -6.24
N PHE A 67 -1.36 8.20 -7.35
CA PHE A 67 -2.01 8.72 -8.55
C PHE A 67 -3.53 8.60 -8.51
N ARG A 68 -4.06 7.48 -8.01
CA ARG A 68 -5.48 7.09 -8.09
C ARG A 68 -6.17 6.97 -6.74
N GLY A 69 -5.49 7.29 -5.64
CA GLY A 69 -6.09 7.31 -4.30
C GLY A 69 -7.32 8.22 -4.23
N VAL A 70 -8.34 7.75 -3.51
CA VAL A 70 -9.69 8.36 -3.48
C VAL A 70 -9.78 9.67 -2.70
N ASN A 71 -8.75 10.01 -1.92
CA ASN A 71 -8.65 11.24 -1.14
C ASN A 71 -7.17 11.56 -0.83
N PRO A 72 -6.85 12.79 -0.37
CA PRO A 72 -5.48 13.18 0.00
C PRO A 72 -4.83 12.25 1.03
N TRP A 73 -5.59 11.79 2.02
CA TRP A 73 -5.11 10.83 3.02
C TRP A 73 -4.53 9.57 2.40
N ARG A 74 -5.26 8.95 1.46
CA ARG A 74 -4.81 7.75 0.74
C ARG A 74 -3.56 7.99 -0.09
N ARG A 75 -3.47 9.15 -0.74
CA ARG A 75 -2.28 9.54 -1.51
C ARG A 75 -1.05 9.71 -0.62
N CYS A 76 -1.22 10.32 0.56
CA CYS A 76 -0.16 10.42 1.56
C CYS A 76 0.29 9.05 2.07
N LEU A 77 -0.65 8.11 2.28
CA LEU A 77 -0.33 6.74 2.66
C LEU A 77 0.54 6.04 1.59
N GLY A 78 0.16 6.17 0.31
CA GLY A 78 0.99 5.68 -0.79
C GLY A 78 2.39 6.32 -0.80
N GLY A 79 2.47 7.64 -0.64
CA GLY A 79 3.75 8.36 -0.54
C GLY A 79 4.62 7.88 0.62
N ALA A 80 4.05 7.67 1.81
CA ALA A 80 4.75 7.19 2.99
C ALA A 80 5.31 5.77 2.78
N VAL A 81 4.52 4.86 2.21
CA VAL A 81 4.97 3.50 1.88
C VAL A 81 6.07 3.53 0.84
N LEU A 82 5.96 4.37 -0.19
CA LEU A 82 7.01 4.51 -1.20
C LEU A 82 8.33 4.98 -0.57
N ILE A 83 8.29 6.03 0.24
CA ILE A 83 9.48 6.57 0.93
C ILE A 83 10.11 5.48 1.82
N TYR A 84 9.30 4.72 2.55
CA TYR A 84 9.77 3.64 3.40
C TYR A 84 10.47 2.55 2.61
N GLU A 85 9.87 2.07 1.51
CA GLU A 85 10.49 1.04 0.67
C GLU A 85 11.83 1.51 0.08
N PHE A 86 11.89 2.76 -0.42
CA PHE A 86 13.15 3.32 -0.91
C PHE A 86 14.20 3.50 0.19
N ALA A 87 13.80 3.89 1.40
CA ALA A 87 14.71 4.04 2.52
C ALA A 87 15.29 2.71 3.01
N ILE A 88 14.62 1.59 2.76
CA ILE A 88 15.13 0.25 3.11
C ILE A 88 16.01 -0.33 1.99
N LEU A 89 15.76 0.05 0.74
CA LEU A 89 16.52 -0.42 -0.41
C LEU A 89 17.86 0.31 -0.63
N LEU A 90 18.03 1.50 -0.03
CA LEU A 90 19.24 2.33 -0.07
C LEU A 90 20.14 2.10 1.15
#